data_AF-A0A9X9M6P0-F1
#
_entry.id   AF-A0A9X9M6P0-F1
#
_cell.length_a   1.000
_cell.length_b   1.000
_cell.length_c   1.000
_cell.angle_alpha   90.00
_cell.angle_beta   90.00
_cell.angle_gamma   90.00
#
_symmetry.space_group_name_H-M   'P 1'
#
loop_
_entity.id
_entity.type
_entity.pdbx_description
1 polymer ?
#
loop_
_entity_poly.entity_id
_entity_poly.type
_entity_poly.pdbx_seq_one_letter_code
_entity_poly.pdbx_strand_id
1 'polypeptide(L)'
;TAQKLKQTLEPCDTEYPAFVSERTIKETSGNIACEDCSKSFVIQQIPSSNLFMVVVDSSCLCESMTPITMAPIEISQHNESLKCERLKAQKIRRRPESCHGFHPEENARECGGAPRPQAEMVLVLFPLLLMFFSR
;
A
#
# COMPACT_ATOMS: atom_id res chain seq x y z
N THR A 1 5.15 16.50 -31.78
CA THR A 1 4.09 16.46 -30.75
C THR A 1 4.30 15.26 -29.85
N ALA A 2 5.09 15.44 -28.79
CA ALA A 2 5.42 14.38 -27.84
C ALA A 2 4.32 14.25 -26.79
N GLN A 3 3.26 13.49 -27.10
CA GLN A 3 2.37 12.96 -26.08
C GLN A 3 3.08 11.80 -25.38
N LYS A 4 3.88 12.14 -24.36
CA LYS A 4 4.38 11.20 -23.37
C LYS A 4 3.16 10.49 -22.79
N LEU A 5 2.97 9.22 -23.14
CA LEU A 5 1.97 8.33 -22.54
C LEU A 5 2.07 8.52 -21.02
N LYS A 6 1.07 9.15 -20.40
CA LYS A 6 0.94 9.13 -18.95
C LYS A 6 0.71 7.68 -18.59
N GLN A 7 1.75 6.97 -18.16
CA GLN A 7 1.59 5.69 -17.51
C GLN A 7 0.67 5.92 -16.31
N THR A 8 -0.49 5.29 -16.33
CA THR A 8 -1.41 5.27 -15.20
C THR A 8 -0.73 4.44 -14.12
N LEU A 9 -0.26 5.11 -13.06
CA LEU A 9 0.32 4.44 -11.90
C LEU A 9 -0.81 3.99 -10.97
N GLU A 10 -0.76 2.74 -10.53
CA GLU A 10 -1.66 2.20 -9.51
C GLU A 10 -0.96 2.20 -8.15
N PRO A 11 -1.70 2.38 -7.04
CA PRO A 11 -1.13 2.34 -5.71
C PRO A 11 -0.65 0.91 -5.36
N CYS A 12 0.59 0.80 -4.87
CA CYS A 12 1.19 -0.46 -4.43
C CYS A 12 1.85 -0.33 -3.05
N ASP A 13 1.97 -1.45 -2.34
CA ASP A 13 2.74 -1.52 -1.11
C ASP A 13 4.23 -1.64 -1.44
N THR A 14 5.07 -0.88 -0.74
CA THR A 14 6.52 -0.89 -0.91
C THR A 14 7.21 -1.09 0.43
N GLU A 15 8.26 -1.90 0.42
CA GLU A 15 9.16 -2.08 1.56
C GLU A 15 10.41 -1.23 1.37
N TYR A 16 10.81 -0.52 2.43
CA TYR A 16 11.97 0.35 2.45
C TYR A 16 13.02 -0.24 3.42
N PRO A 17 14.15 -0.77 2.91
CA PRO A 17 15.22 -1.23 3.79
C PRO A 17 15.85 -0.03 4.51
N ALA A 18 15.97 -0.13 5.83
CA ALA A 18 16.58 0.90 6.66
C ALA A 18 17.66 0.28 7.56
N PHE A 19 18.80 0.96 7.66
CA PHE A 19 19.93 0.55 8.49
C PHE A 19 20.11 1.54 9.63
N VAL A 20 20.27 1.04 10.86
CA VAL A 20 20.52 1.84 12.05
C VAL A 20 21.77 1.31 12.73
N SER A 21 22.71 2.20 13.03
CA SER A 21 23.92 1.85 13.76
C SER A 21 23.64 1.72 15.26
N GLU A 22 24.16 0.66 15.87
CA GLU A 22 24.10 0.49 17.33
C GLU A 22 25.12 1.41 18.03
N ARG A 23 24.68 2.13 19.08
CA ARG A 23 25.49 3.18 19.74
C ARG A 23 26.62 2.66 20.65
N THR A 24 26.69 1.35 20.87
CA THR A 24 27.65 0.72 21.80
C THR A 24 29.02 0.48 21.15
N ILE A 25 29.09 0.44 19.82
CA ILE A 25 30.31 0.10 19.08
C ILE A 25 31.06 1.39 18.75
N LYS A 26 32.08 1.73 19.55
CA LYS A 26 32.95 2.90 19.31
C LYS A 26 33.94 2.65 18.18
N GLU A 27 34.46 1.42 18.13
CA GLU A 27 35.44 0.98 17.15
C GLU A 27 35.27 -0.52 16.93
N THR A 28 35.30 -0.92 15.67
CA THR A 28 35.30 -2.33 15.29
C THR A 28 36.25 -2.55 14.12
N SER A 29 37.04 -3.61 14.20
CA SER A 29 37.91 -4.07 13.12
C SER A 29 37.44 -5.44 12.67
N GLY A 30 37.43 -5.67 11.36
CA GLY A 30 37.01 -6.94 10.79
C GLY A 30 37.76 -7.27 9.51
N ASN A 31 37.63 -8.52 9.09
CA ASN A 31 38.15 -9.00 7.82
C ASN A 31 36.99 -9.61 7.03
N ILE A 32 36.88 -9.20 5.76
CA ILE A 32 35.94 -9.77 4.80
C ILE A 32 36.72 -10.76 3.95
N ALA A 33 36.33 -12.03 3.98
CA ALA A 33 36.88 -13.02 3.07
C ALA A 33 36.30 -12.81 1.67
N CYS A 34 37.16 -12.57 0.71
CA CYS A 34 36.87 -12.65 -0.73
C CYS A 34 37.45 -13.98 -1.25
N GLU A 35 37.17 -14.35 -2.50
CA GLU A 35 37.55 -15.69 -3.01
C GLU A 35 39.05 -15.99 -2.84
N ASP A 36 39.92 -15.06 -3.25
CA ASP A 36 41.38 -15.27 -3.26
C ASP A 36 42.15 -14.47 -2.19
N CYS A 37 41.49 -13.56 -1.48
CA CYS A 37 42.13 -12.69 -0.50
C CYS A 37 41.18 -12.25 0.62
N SER A 38 41.74 -11.74 1.72
CA SER A 38 40.96 -11.14 2.80
C SER A 38 41.15 -9.62 2.79
N LYS A 39 40.05 -8.88 2.91
CA LYS A 39 40.04 -7.43 2.96
C LYS A 39 39.78 -6.97 4.38
N SER A 40 40.81 -6.39 5.00
CA SER A 40 40.70 -5.83 6.34
C SER A 40 40.07 -4.45 6.33
N PHE A 41 39.28 -4.16 7.36
CA PHE A 41 38.65 -2.86 7.56
C PHE A 41 38.60 -2.47 9.03
N VAL A 42 38.62 -1.17 9.27
CA VAL A 42 38.41 -0.57 10.60
C VAL A 42 37.31 0.48 10.48
N ILE A 43 36.34 0.42 11.37
CA ILE A 43 35.23 1.39 11.47
C ILE A 43 35.33 2.07 12.82
N GLN A 44 35.34 3.40 12.80
CA GLN A 44 35.37 4.23 14.00
C GLN A 44 34.22 5.25 13.98
N GLN A 45 33.50 5.38 15.09
CA GLN A 45 32.47 6.40 15.22
C GLN A 45 33.10 7.77 15.48
N ILE A 46 32.63 8.81 14.78
CA ILE A 46 33.07 10.19 15.04
C ILE A 46 32.29 10.73 16.26
N PRO A 47 32.95 11.12 17.35
CA PRO A 47 32.30 11.60 18.56
C PRO A 47 31.31 12.73 18.30
N SER A 48 30.23 12.77 19.08
CA SER A 48 29.18 13.79 18.99
C SER A 48 28.49 13.89 17.62
N SER A 49 28.52 12.81 16.83
CA SER A 49 27.87 12.75 15.51
C SER A 49 27.29 11.36 15.20
N ASN A 50 26.53 11.27 14.12
CA ASN A 50 26.03 10.03 13.51
C ASN A 50 26.93 9.52 12.37
N LEU A 51 28.15 10.05 12.24
CA LEU A 51 29.08 9.71 11.17
C LEU A 51 30.04 8.60 11.60
N PHE A 52 30.45 7.79 10.63
CA PHE A 52 31.47 6.74 10.78
C PHE A 52 32.62 7.00 9.82
N MET A 53 33.84 6.84 10.31
CA MET A 53 35.05 6.78 9.51
C MET A 53 35.36 5.31 9.21
N VAL A 54 35.44 4.97 7.92
CA VAL A 54 35.72 3.61 7.46
C VAL A 54 37.05 3.61 6.72
N VAL A 55 37.99 2.81 7.21
CA VAL A 55 39.31 2.61 6.59
C VAL A 55 39.36 1.18 6.07
N VAL A 56 39.67 1.02 4.79
CA VAL A 56 39.76 -0.28 4.12
C VAL A 56 41.15 -0.46 3.52
N ASP A 57 41.68 -1.66 3.60
CA ASP A 57 42.88 -2.02 2.85
C ASP A 57 42.57 -2.01 1.34
N SER A 58 43.50 -1.54 0.53
CA SER A 58 43.38 -1.47 -0.94
C SER A 58 44.06 -2.62 -1.67
N SER A 59 44.75 -3.50 -0.94
CA SER A 59 45.51 -4.63 -1.50
C SER A 59 44.66 -5.68 -2.24
N CYS A 60 43.36 -5.78 -1.91
CA CYS A 60 42.43 -6.80 -2.42
C CYS A 60 41.18 -6.15 -3.05
N LEU A 61 40.89 -6.48 -4.32
CA LEU A 61 39.70 -6.05 -5.05
C LEU A 61 38.61 -7.12 -4.94
N CYS A 62 37.46 -6.77 -4.35
CA CYS A 62 36.34 -7.67 -4.16
C CYS A 62 35.15 -7.17 -4.99
N GLU A 63 35.12 -7.54 -6.27
CA GLU A 63 34.08 -7.10 -7.23
C GLU A 63 32.82 -7.99 -7.22
N SER A 64 32.87 -9.16 -6.57
CA SER A 64 31.77 -10.14 -6.56
C SER A 64 30.62 -9.83 -5.59
N MET A 65 30.76 -8.79 -4.75
CA MET A 65 29.72 -8.43 -3.78
C MET A 65 28.58 -7.67 -4.47
N THR A 66 27.36 -8.16 -4.33
CA THR A 66 26.18 -7.45 -4.84
C THR A 66 26.00 -6.13 -4.10
N PRO A 67 25.70 -5.03 -4.82
CA PRO A 67 25.51 -3.74 -4.18
C PRO A 67 24.27 -3.79 -3.28
N ILE A 68 24.42 -3.35 -2.03
CA ILE A 68 23.29 -3.15 -1.12
C ILE A 68 22.57 -1.87 -1.56
N THR A 69 21.34 -2.00 -2.06
CA THR A 69 20.53 -0.87 -2.52
C THR A 69 19.50 -0.44 -1.46
N MET A 70 19.34 0.87 -1.27
CA MET A 70 18.23 1.44 -0.47
C MET A 70 16.97 1.71 -1.31
N ALA A 71 16.88 1.11 -2.50
CA ALA A 71 15.75 1.30 -3.39
C ALA A 71 14.48 0.64 -2.82
N PRO A 72 13.29 1.24 -3.01
CA PRO A 72 12.04 0.64 -2.60
C PRO A 72 11.82 -0.69 -3.32
N ILE A 73 11.38 -1.70 -2.57
CA ILE A 73 11.05 -3.01 -3.10
C ILE A 73 9.53 -3.10 -3.15
N GLU A 74 8.97 -3.25 -4.35
CA GLU A 74 7.53 -3.47 -4.52
C GLU A 74 7.12 -4.85 -3.99
N ILE A 75 6.10 -4.88 -3.15
CA ILE A 75 5.55 -6.13 -2.63
C ILE A 75 4.57 -6.66 -3.69
N SER A 76 5.09 -7.45 -4.63
CA SER A 76 4.30 -7.99 -5.76
C SER A 76 3.43 -9.19 -5.40
N GLN A 77 3.69 -9.85 -4.27
CA GLN A 77 2.95 -11.01 -3.80
C GLN A 77 2.44 -10.78 -2.38
N HIS A 78 1.21 -10.30 -2.26
CA HIS A 78 0.48 -10.34 -0.99
C HIS A 78 0.11 -11.78 -0.65
N ASN A 79 1.04 -12.50 -0.03
CA ASN A 79 0.76 -13.84 0.47
C ASN A 79 -0.42 -13.75 1.46
N GLU A 80 -1.52 -14.45 1.16
CA GLU A 80 -2.74 -14.45 1.99
C GLU A 80 -2.41 -14.77 3.46
N SER A 81 -1.35 -15.55 3.69
CA SER A 81 -0.81 -15.85 5.02
C SER A 81 -0.45 -14.58 5.82
N LEU A 82 0.22 -13.59 5.22
CA LEU A 82 0.61 -12.34 5.90
C LEU A 82 -0.60 -11.49 6.29
N LYS A 83 -1.65 -11.50 5.46
CA LYS A 83 -2.92 -10.83 5.77
C LYS A 83 -3.58 -11.50 6.99
N CYS A 84 -3.61 -12.83 7.03
CA CYS A 84 -4.17 -13.59 8.14
C CYS A 84 -3.39 -13.38 9.45
N GLU A 85 -2.06 -13.37 9.40
CA GLU A 85 -1.21 -13.05 10.56
C GLU A 85 -1.49 -11.63 11.09
N ARG A 86 -1.62 -10.63 10.21
CA ARG A 86 -2.01 -9.26 10.61
C ARG A 86 -3.41 -9.19 11.23
N LEU A 87 -4.36 -10.02 10.77
CA LEU A 87 -5.70 -10.09 11.35
C LEU A 87 -5.69 -10.67 12.77
N LYS A 88 -4.81 -11.65 13.05
CA LYS A 88 -4.61 -12.16 14.42
C LYS A 88 -4.00 -11.10 15.34
N ALA A 89 -3.06 -10.31 14.81
CA ALA A 89 -2.36 -9.25 15.54
C ALA A 89 -3.11 -7.90 15.55
N GLN A 90 -4.42 -7.88 15.34
CA GLN A 90 -5.18 -6.63 15.29
C GLN A 90 -4.99 -5.82 16.59
N LYS A 91 -4.59 -4.56 16.42
CA LYS A 91 -4.54 -3.59 17.52
C LYS A 91 -5.95 -3.47 18.13
N ILE A 92 -6.02 -3.33 19.45
CA ILE A 92 -7.29 -3.10 20.15
C ILE A 92 -7.95 -1.86 19.58
N ARG A 93 -9.17 -2.02 19.04
CA ARG A 93 -10.02 -0.92 18.60
C ARG A 93 -11.11 -0.74 19.64
N ARG A 94 -11.31 0.48 20.13
CA ARG A 94 -12.42 0.79 21.03
C ARG A 94 -13.71 0.85 20.21
N ARG A 95 -14.70 0.06 20.60
CA ARG A 95 -16.05 0.14 20.02
C ARG A 95 -16.73 1.44 20.50
N PRO A 96 -17.60 2.06 19.69
CA PRO A 96 -18.49 3.10 20.19
C PRO A 96 -19.29 2.61 21.41
N GLU A 97 -19.54 3.51 22.37
CA GLU A 97 -20.26 3.19 23.61
C GLU A 97 -21.72 2.81 23.38
N SER A 98 -22.34 3.36 22.33
CA SER A 98 -23.69 2.97 21.90
C SER A 98 -23.75 2.75 20.39
N CYS A 99 -24.67 1.87 19.99
CA CYS A 99 -25.01 1.59 18.60
C CYS A 99 -26.54 1.63 18.48
N HIS A 100 -27.08 2.61 17.75
CA HIS A 100 -28.51 2.78 17.54
C HIS A 100 -28.86 2.33 16.12
N GLY A 101 -28.96 1.01 15.93
CA GLY A 101 -29.19 0.40 14.61
C GLY A 101 -30.66 0.33 14.18
N PHE A 102 -31.59 0.79 15.00
CA PHE A 102 -33.02 0.75 14.73
C PHE A 102 -33.71 1.96 15.36
N HIS A 103 -34.61 2.59 14.61
CA HIS A 103 -35.52 3.62 15.12
C HIS A 103 -36.97 3.13 15.00
N PRO A 104 -37.84 3.28 16.03
CA PRO A 104 -39.22 2.79 15.97
C PRO A 104 -40.08 3.45 14.89
N GLU A 105 -39.70 4.66 14.44
CA GLU A 105 -40.35 5.36 13.32
C GLU A 105 -39.75 4.97 11.96
N GLU A 106 -38.75 4.08 11.92
CA GLU A 106 -38.14 3.60 10.68
C GLU A 106 -39.10 2.61 9.97
N ASN A 107 -39.57 3.00 8.79
CA ASN A 107 -40.44 2.16 7.97
C ASN A 107 -39.64 1.31 6.98
N ALA A 108 -39.22 0.11 7.40
CA ALA A 108 -38.50 -0.84 6.55
C ALA A 108 -39.34 -1.44 5.40
N ARG A 109 -40.63 -1.08 5.29
CA ARG A 109 -41.54 -1.57 4.23
C ARG A 109 -41.56 -0.68 2.99
N GLU A 110 -41.03 0.54 3.07
CA GLU A 110 -40.86 1.42 1.91
C GLU A 110 -39.62 1.00 1.12
N CYS A 111 -39.72 -0.12 0.41
CA CYS A 111 -38.68 -0.58 -0.50
C CYS A 111 -38.95 -0.10 -1.93
N GLY A 112 -38.00 0.62 -2.53
CA GLY A 112 -37.87 0.76 -3.99
C GLY A 112 -39.11 1.22 -4.78
N GLY A 113 -39.94 2.10 -4.20
CA GLY A 113 -41.16 2.64 -4.81
C GLY A 113 -40.92 3.67 -5.91
N ALA A 114 -39.97 3.45 -6.82
CA ALA A 114 -39.93 4.24 -8.06
C ALA A 114 -41.14 3.83 -8.92
N PRO A 115 -42.02 4.75 -9.32
CA PRO A 115 -43.12 4.42 -10.21
C PRO A 115 -42.52 3.90 -11.52
N ARG A 116 -42.83 2.66 -11.90
CA ARG A 116 -42.65 2.22 -13.30
C ARG A 116 -43.44 3.22 -14.16
N PRO A 117 -42.84 3.84 -15.19
CA PRO A 117 -43.57 4.79 -16.02
C PRO A 117 -44.75 4.07 -16.70
N GLN A 118 -45.95 4.21 -16.13
CA GLN A 118 -47.20 3.78 -16.75
C GLN A 118 -47.70 4.79 -17.82
N ALA A 119 -46.83 5.73 -18.22
CA ALA A 119 -47.14 6.78 -19.20
C ALA A 119 -47.54 6.22 -20.58
N GLU A 120 -47.11 5.00 -20.91
CA GLU A 120 -47.45 4.31 -22.16
C GLU A 120 -48.97 4.06 -22.30
N MET A 121 -49.67 3.63 -21.24
CA MET A 121 -51.11 3.31 -21.35
C MET A 121 -51.99 4.54 -21.55
N VAL A 122 -51.66 5.65 -20.90
CA VAL A 122 -52.43 6.90 -21.01
C VAL A 122 -52.23 7.55 -22.38
N LEU A 123 -51.01 7.50 -22.93
CA LEU A 123 -50.69 8.05 -24.25
C LEU A 123 -51.34 7.28 -25.41
N VAL A 124 -51.63 5.99 -25.24
CA VAL A 124 -52.30 5.17 -26.28
C VAL A 124 -53.82 5.26 -26.21
N LEU A 125 -54.42 5.35 -25.02
CA LEU A 125 -55.88 5.41 -24.86
C LEU A 125 -56.49 6.77 -25.24
N PHE A 126 -55.76 7.86 -25.01
CA PHE A 126 -56.24 9.21 -25.32
C PHE A 126 -56.53 9.44 -26.82
N PRO A 127 -55.65 9.08 -27.77
CA PRO A 127 -55.95 9.23 -29.20
C PRO A 127 -57.05 8.28 -29.68
N LEU A 128 -57.17 7.07 -29.10
CA LEU A 128 -58.25 6.14 -29.45
C LEU A 128 -59.63 6.67 -29.04
N LEU A 129 -59.75 7.27 -27.85
CA LEU A 129 -60.99 7.93 -27.40
C LEU A 129 -61.35 9.11 -28.31
N LEU A 130 -60.38 9.94 -28.68
CA LEU A 130 -60.63 11.05 -29.61
C LEU A 130 -61.09 10.56 -30.99
N MET A 131 -60.59 9.42 -31.47
CA MET A 131 -61.05 8.78 -32.72
C MET A 131 -62.47 8.20 -32.62
N PHE A 132 -62.90 7.75 -31.43
CA PHE A 132 -64.26 7.26 -31.21
C PHE A 132 -65.29 8.39 -31.11
N PHE A 133 -64.93 9.53 -30.52
CA PHE A 133 -65.83 10.69 -30.38
C PHE A 133 -65.84 11.62 -31.59
N SER A 134 -64.90 11.48 -32.52
CA SER A 134 -64.84 12.26 -33.77
C SER A 134 -65.54 11.57 -34.96
N ARG A 135 -66.26 10.46 -34.71
CA ARG A 135 -66.95 9.67 -35.71
C ARG A 135 -68.47 9.82 -35.62
#